data_AF-A0AAW4WQP7-F1
#
_entry.id   AF-A0AAW4WQP7-F1
#
_cell.length_a   1.000
_cell.length_b   1.000
_cell.length_c   1.000
_cell.angle_alpha   90.00
_cell.angle_beta   90.00
_cell.angle_gamma   90.00
#
_symmetry.space_group_name_H-M   'P 1'
#
loop_
_entity.id
_entity.type
_entity.pdbx_description
1 polymer ?
#
loop_
_entity_poly.entity_id
_entity_poly.type
_entity_poly.pdbx_seq_one_letter_code
_entity_poly.pdbx_strand_id
1 'polypeptide(L)' 'MEQVAAVQQVDDESEIIMARHPHHLEGDSSRTLSPAQRYASFQKANKHRASVAARFAATLPFDLDDFQTEANDALEA' A
#
# COMPACT_ATOMS: atom_id res chain seq x y z
N MET A 1 36.47 25.90 -33.34
CA MET A 1 36.09 25.38 -32.01
C MET A 1 34.97 24.40 -32.27
N GLU A 2 35.34 23.13 -32.25
CA GLU A 2 34.49 21.94 -32.42
C GLU A 2 33.65 21.69 -31.15
N GLN A 3 32.65 20.82 -31.29
CA GLN A 3 31.89 20.01 -30.30
C GLN A 3 30.43 20.49 -30.19
N VAL A 4 29.47 20.01 -30.99
CA VAL A 4 28.92 18.64 -31.25
C VAL A 4 27.93 18.21 -30.15
N ALA A 5 26.83 17.63 -30.63
CA ALA A 5 25.55 17.31 -30.00
C ALA A 5 25.60 16.58 -28.65
N ALA A 6 24.53 16.79 -27.87
CA ALA A 6 24.02 15.83 -26.89
C ALA A 6 22.48 15.87 -26.87
N VAL A 7 21.86 15.23 -27.87
CA VAL A 7 20.67 14.41 -27.61
C VAL A 7 21.22 13.17 -26.93
N GLN A 8 20.84 12.89 -25.69
CA GLN A 8 21.21 11.62 -25.10
C GLN A 8 20.27 11.17 -23.96
N GLN A 9 19.53 10.10 -24.27
CA GLN A 9 19.12 8.97 -23.42
C GLN A 9 18.16 9.30 -22.26
N VAL A 10 16.84 9.18 -22.44
CA VAL A 10 16.09 7.91 -22.32
C VAL A 10 16.94 6.65 -22.39
N ASP A 11 17.20 6.05 -21.22
CA ASP A 11 17.37 4.61 -21.07
C ASP A 11 16.74 4.23 -19.72
N ASP A 12 15.57 3.57 -19.82
CA ASP A 12 15.15 2.54 -18.87
C ASP A 12 16.33 1.59 -18.63
N GLU A 13 16.46 1.01 -17.43
CA GLU A 13 16.77 -0.41 -17.19
C GLU A 13 16.90 -0.65 -15.66
N SER A 14 15.83 -1.23 -15.10
CA SER A 14 15.91 -2.47 -14.31
C SER A 14 16.99 -2.57 -13.20
N GLU A 15 16.81 -1.85 -12.09
CA GLU A 15 17.23 -2.40 -10.79
C GLU A 15 16.01 -2.95 -10.04
N ILE A 16 15.62 -4.14 -10.50
CA ILE A 16 15.04 -5.18 -9.66
C ILE A 16 16.04 -5.44 -8.53
N ILE A 17 15.98 -4.65 -7.47
CA ILE A 17 16.48 -5.10 -6.18
C ILE A 17 15.24 -5.48 -5.39
N MET A 18 15.04 -6.79 -5.29
CA MET A 18 14.28 -7.43 -4.22
C MET A 18 14.93 -7.11 -2.86
N ALA A 19 14.97 -5.83 -2.49
CA ALA A 19 15.42 -5.34 -1.21
C ALA A 19 14.20 -5.31 -0.30
N ARG A 20 13.96 -6.47 0.29
CA ARG A 20 13.51 -6.58 1.67
C ARG A 20 12.10 -6.05 1.88
N HIS A 21 11.13 -6.96 1.76
CA HIS A 21 9.83 -6.79 2.42
C HIS A 21 10.09 -6.31 3.85
N PRO A 22 9.73 -5.07 4.23
CA PRO A 22 9.60 -4.75 5.63
C PRO A 22 8.43 -5.61 6.09
N HIS A 23 8.72 -6.74 6.71
CA HIS A 23 7.74 -7.46 7.50
C HIS A 23 7.22 -6.48 8.56
N HIS A 24 6.11 -5.83 8.22
CA HIS A 24 5.06 -5.34 9.10
C HIS A 24 5.54 -4.99 10.51
N LEU A 25 6.23 -3.86 10.64
CA LEU A 25 6.35 -3.15 11.91
C LEU A 25 5.03 -2.36 12.16
N GLU A 26 3.88 -3.02 12.17
CA GLU A 26 2.67 -2.48 12.83
C GLU A 26 2.69 -2.79 14.34
N GLY A 27 3.87 -3.02 14.91
CA GLY A 27 4.06 -3.02 16.34
C GLY A 27 4.30 -1.60 16.84
N ASP A 28 3.29 -1.00 17.48
CA ASP A 28 3.42 0.13 18.42
C ASP A 28 3.24 1.57 17.90
N SER A 29 2.79 1.80 16.67
CA SER A 29 2.41 3.17 16.24
C SER A 29 1.18 3.71 16.98
N SER A 30 0.30 2.85 17.50
CA SER A 30 -0.93 3.29 18.17
C SER A 30 -0.68 3.99 19.51
N ARG A 31 0.45 3.70 20.18
CA ARG A 31 0.84 4.33 21.44
C ARG A 31 1.40 5.75 21.28
N THR A 32 1.88 6.10 20.09
CA THR A 32 2.43 7.42 19.79
C THR A 32 1.40 8.39 19.21
N LEU A 33 0.24 7.90 18.75
CA LEU A 33 -0.83 8.72 18.19
C LEU A 33 -1.58 9.51 19.27
N SER A 34 -1.88 10.77 18.96
CA SER A 34 -2.79 11.59 19.76
C SER A 34 -4.21 10.97 19.81
N PRO A 35 -5.03 11.30 20.83
CA PRO A 35 -6.40 10.81 20.92
C PRO A 35 -7.23 11.04 19.64
N ALA A 36 -7.09 12.22 19.03
CA ALA A 36 -7.81 12.56 17.80
C ALA A 36 -7.37 11.68 16.61
N GLN A 37 -6.06 11.43 16.46
CA GLN A 37 -5.54 10.57 15.40
C GLN A 37 -5.98 9.11 15.56
N ARG A 38 -6.00 8.60 16.79
CA ARG A 38 -6.53 7.25 17.07
C ARG A 38 -8.01 7.13 16.72
N TYR A 39 -8.80 8.17 17.01
CA TYR A 39 -10.20 8.19 16.63
C TYR A 39 -10.38 8.25 15.11
N ALA A 40 -9.60 9.07 14.41
CA ALA A 40 -9.61 9.13 12.95
C ALA A 40 -9.22 7.79 12.31
N SER A 41 -8.18 7.11 12.81
CA SER A 41 -7.78 5.79 12.33
C SER A 41 -8.87 4.75 12.58
N PHE A 42 -9.52 4.78 13.76
CA PHE A 42 -10.66 3.93 14.06
C PHE A 42 -11.83 4.18 13.10
N GLN A 43 -12.18 5.44 12.84
CA GLN A 43 -13.25 5.77 11.89
C GLN A 43 -12.95 5.26 10.48
N LYS A 44 -11.69 5.39 10.02
CA LYS A 44 -11.25 4.84 8.73
C LYS A 44 -11.44 3.32 8.70
N ALA A 45 -10.95 2.61 9.71
CA ALA A 45 -11.07 1.16 9.82
C ALA A 45 -12.54 0.70 9.87
N ASN A 46 -13.38 1.42 10.63
CA ASN A 46 -14.80 1.09 10.75
C ASN A 46 -15.56 1.26 9.42
N LYS A 47 -15.25 2.31 8.65
CA LYS A 47 -15.84 2.51 7.32
C LYS A 47 -15.44 1.40 6.35
N HIS A 48 -14.17 1.04 6.30
CA HIS A 48 -13.68 -0.03 5.43
C HIS A 48 -14.31 -1.38 5.80
N ARG A 49 -14.43 -1.73 7.09
CA ARG A 49 -15.08 -3.00 7.53
C ARG A 49 -16.55 -3.12 7.10
N ALA A 50 -17.23 -2.01 6.85
CA ALA A 50 -18.62 -2.00 6.39
C ALA A 50 -18.75 -2.20 4.87
N SER A 51 -17.64 -2.16 4.13
CA SER A 51 -17.64 -2.24 2.68
C SER A 51 -17.91 -3.65 2.15
N VAL A 52 -18.27 -3.76 0.88
CA VAL A 52 -18.57 -5.03 0.22
C VAL A 52 -17.30 -5.85 0.03
N ALA A 53 -16.20 -5.23 -0.39
CA ALA A 53 -14.89 -5.83 -0.55
C ALA A 53 -14.39 -6.45 0.76
N ALA A 54 -14.46 -5.68 1.86
CA ALA A 54 -14.06 -6.18 3.18
C ALA A 54 -14.93 -7.35 3.66
N ARG A 55 -16.24 -7.30 3.38
CA ARG A 55 -17.17 -8.40 3.70
C ARG A 55 -16.88 -9.64 2.86
N PHE A 56 -16.54 -9.49 1.59
CA PHE A 56 -16.15 -10.60 0.72
C PHE A 56 -14.86 -11.26 1.23
N ALA A 57 -13.81 -10.48 1.50
CA ALA A 57 -12.56 -10.97 2.06
C ALA A 57 -12.80 -11.78 3.36
N ALA A 58 -13.68 -11.29 4.24
CA ALA A 58 -14.02 -11.98 5.49
C ALA A 58 -14.76 -13.33 5.31
N THR A 59 -15.24 -13.67 4.11
CA THR A 59 -15.86 -14.97 3.84
C THR A 59 -14.87 -16.03 3.34
N LEU A 60 -13.65 -15.64 2.99
CA LEU A 60 -12.67 -16.55 2.41
C LEU A 60 -12.08 -17.47 3.49
N PRO A 61 -11.85 -18.76 3.21
CA PRO A 61 -11.22 -19.69 4.14
C PRO A 61 -9.68 -19.58 4.14
N PHE A 62 -9.14 -18.49 3.59
CA PHE A 62 -7.72 -18.19 3.47
C PHE A 62 -7.52 -16.68 3.54
N ASP A 63 -6.32 -16.26 3.97
CA ASP A 63 -5.95 -14.85 4.04
C ASP A 63 -5.55 -14.31 2.67
N LEU A 64 -5.86 -13.04 2.42
CA LEU A 64 -5.43 -12.33 1.23
C LEU A 64 -4.07 -11.69 1.47
N ASP A 65 -3.19 -11.74 0.48
CA ASP A 65 -1.96 -10.94 0.50
C ASP A 65 -2.26 -9.44 0.25
N ASP A 66 -1.23 -8.60 0.38
CA ASP A 66 -1.36 -7.15 0.22
C ASP A 66 -1.88 -6.77 -1.18
N PHE A 67 -1.40 -7.46 -2.23
CA PHE A 67 -1.81 -7.20 -3.61
C PHE A 67 -3.28 -7.58 -3.84
N GLN A 68 -3.70 -8.73 -3.32
CA GLN A 68 -5.07 -9.21 -3.41
C GLN A 68 -6.05 -8.35 -2.62
N THR A 69 -5.63 -7.87 -1.44
CA THR A 69 -6.41 -6.95 -0.62
C THR A 69 -6.60 -5.62 -1.33
N GLU A 70 -5.53 -5.04 -1.88
CA GLU A 70 -5.61 -3.81 -2.68
C GLU A 70 -6.48 -3.99 -3.93
N ALA A 71 -6.36 -5.12 -4.62
CA ALA A 71 -7.19 -5.44 -5.77
C ALA A 71 -8.68 -5.53 -5.42
N ASN A 72 -9.03 -6.11 -4.27
CA ASN A 72 -10.41 -6.15 -3.79
C ASN A 72 -10.95 -4.75 -3.47
N ASP A 73 -10.16 -3.93 -2.79
CA ASP A 73 -10.57 -2.56 -2.44
C ASP A 73 -10.75 -1.68 -3.68
N ALA A 74 -9.94 -1.89 -4.73
CA ALA A 74 -10.05 -1.15 -5.99
C ALA A 74 -11.37 -1.39 -6.74
N LEU A 75 -12.08 -2.49 -6.45
CA LEU A 75 -13.39 -2.78 -7.05
C LEU A 75 -14.52 -1.86 -6.54
N GLU A 76 -14.29 -1.12 -5.46
CA GLU A 76 -15.27 -0.21 -4.84
C GLU A 76 -15.13 1.27 -5.28
N ALA A 77 -14.24 1.55 -6.25
CA ALA A 77 -13.97 2.90 -6.76
C ALA A 77 -15.14 3.53 -7.53
#